data_AF-A0A1M4XAM3-F1
#
_entry.id   AF-A0A1M4XAM3-F1
#
_cell.length_a   1.000
_cell.length_b   1.000
_cell.length_c   1.000
_cell.angle_alpha   90.00
_cell.angle_beta   90.00
_cell.angle_gamma   90.00
#
_symmetry.space_group_name_H-M   'P 1'
#
loop_
_entity.id
_entity.type
_entity.pdbx_description
1 polymer ?
#
loop_
_entity_poly.entity_id
_entity_poly.type
_entity_poly.pdbx_seq_one_letter_code
_entity_poly.pdbx_strand_id
1 'polypeptide(L)'
;MKTPNYILVLLLVSGCIETPDKKSEKDSHAIPQVETYTDTTPTTSSRHNDVGFTSKQYGEEIISGKVKPTDNEQTFAWLDSLQSENPNTRNFAFRVYKAMVVKSDGALSEAICGYIKDYFSSHPKEFLDNYKTLDNQEKASTQESIAFEFYASGTDYQKDLNEYFRSIKTRCNICTEADMSILEDMRSTLEAKVGQMVE
;
A
#
# COMPACT_ATOMS: atom_id res chain seq x y z
N MET A 1 -30.81 22.53 25.02
CA MET A 1 -30.59 21.20 25.63
C MET A 1 -31.10 20.15 24.66
N LYS A 2 -30.22 19.36 24.03
CA LYS A 2 -30.56 18.27 23.11
C LYS A 2 -30.12 16.96 23.76
N THR A 3 -31.04 16.02 23.92
CA THR A 3 -30.80 14.70 24.47
C THR A 3 -30.15 13.79 23.42
N PRO A 4 -29.19 12.91 23.79
CA PRO A 4 -28.63 11.93 22.88
C PRO A 4 -29.53 10.68 22.77
N ASN A 5 -29.75 10.21 21.55
CA ASN A 5 -30.34 8.92 21.24
C ASN A 5 -29.24 7.84 21.31
N TYR A 6 -29.40 6.86 22.19
CA TYR A 6 -28.55 5.67 22.21
C TYR A 6 -29.19 4.59 21.34
N ILE A 7 -28.52 4.23 20.24
CA ILE A 7 -28.87 3.07 19.42
C ILE A 7 -28.15 1.86 20.02
N LEU A 8 -28.94 0.94 20.56
CA LEU A 8 -28.50 -0.35 21.09
C LEU A 8 -28.31 -1.33 19.91
N VAL A 9 -27.06 -1.67 19.60
CA VAL A 9 -26.73 -2.70 18.59
C VAL A 9 -26.50 -4.03 19.32
N LEU A 10 -27.43 -4.98 19.14
CA LEU A 10 -27.27 -6.37 19.57
C LEU A 10 -26.50 -7.14 18.48
N LEU A 11 -25.26 -7.52 18.78
CA LEU A 11 -24.49 -8.46 17.96
C LEU A 11 -24.79 -9.88 18.44
N LEU A 12 -25.47 -10.65 17.58
CA LEU A 12 -25.67 -12.09 17.73
C LEU A 12 -24.38 -12.80 17.32
N VAL A 13 -23.70 -13.40 18.29
CA VAL A 13 -22.54 -14.27 18.07
C VAL A 13 -23.07 -15.67 17.71
N SER A 14 -23.03 -16.02 16.43
CA SER A 14 -23.23 -17.40 15.99
C SER A 14 -21.88 -18.11 15.98
N GLY A 15 -21.65 -18.96 16.98
CA GLY A 15 -20.49 -19.85 17.04
C GLY A 15 -20.66 -21.05 16.12
N CYS A 16 -19.59 -21.41 15.41
CA CYS A 16 -19.41 -22.75 14.84
C CYS A 16 -18.50 -23.55 15.78
N ILE A 17 -19.06 -24.62 16.34
CA ILE A 17 -18.37 -25.67 17.08
C ILE A 17 -17.92 -26.70 16.05
N GLU A 18 -16.62 -26.90 15.88
CA GLU A 18 -16.09 -28.11 15.25
C GLU A 18 -15.42 -28.96 16.33
N THR A 19 -16.01 -30.12 16.59
CA THR A 19 -15.40 -31.19 17.39
C THR A 19 -14.47 -32.04 16.53
N PRO A 20 -13.37 -32.55 17.10
CA PRO A 20 -12.31 -33.24 16.37
C PRO A 20 -12.70 -34.71 16.13
N ASP A 21 -12.25 -35.30 15.02
CA ASP A 21 -12.28 -36.75 14.93
C ASP A 21 -11.11 -37.37 14.13
N LYS A 22 -10.53 -38.37 14.80
CA LYS A 22 -9.84 -39.58 14.32
C LYS A 22 -8.35 -39.52 13.91
N LYS A 23 -7.57 -39.96 14.89
CA LYS A 23 -6.38 -40.81 14.77
C LYS A 23 -6.50 -41.82 13.61
N SER A 24 -5.50 -41.85 12.74
CA SER A 24 -5.11 -43.04 11.98
C SER A 24 -3.63 -43.28 12.21
N GLU A 25 -3.36 -44.32 13.00
CA GLU A 25 -2.09 -44.99 13.17
C GLU A 25 -1.80 -45.80 11.89
N LYS A 26 -0.63 -45.62 11.28
CA LYS A 26 -0.11 -46.59 10.30
C LYS A 26 1.42 -46.58 10.27
N ASP A 27 1.93 -47.79 10.31
CA ASP A 27 3.32 -48.21 10.40
C ASP A 27 4.26 -47.63 9.34
N SER A 28 5.37 -47.10 9.85
CA SER A 28 6.74 -47.60 9.68
C SER A 28 7.24 -48.09 8.31
N HIS A 29 8.32 -47.42 7.88
CA HIS A 29 9.40 -47.82 6.97
C HIS A 29 9.20 -47.62 5.46
N ALA A 30 9.63 -46.46 4.96
CA ALA A 30 10.40 -46.35 3.71
C ALA A 30 11.20 -45.03 3.63
N ILE A 31 12.54 -45.18 3.61
CA ILE A 31 13.60 -44.44 2.89
C ILE A 31 13.48 -42.90 2.72
N PRO A 32 14.49 -42.10 3.15
CA PRO A 32 14.46 -40.65 3.05
C PRO A 32 14.63 -40.18 1.60
N GLN A 33 13.57 -39.56 1.06
CA GLN A 33 13.66 -38.71 -0.12
C GLN A 33 14.23 -37.36 0.33
N VAL A 34 15.38 -36.99 -0.20
CA VAL A 34 15.91 -35.62 -0.12
C VAL A 34 15.02 -34.76 -1.02
N GLU A 35 13.93 -34.26 -0.46
CA GLU A 35 13.16 -33.18 -1.09
C GLU A 35 14.03 -31.93 -1.01
N THR A 36 14.72 -31.67 -2.12
CA THR A 36 15.39 -30.40 -2.35
C THR A 36 14.27 -29.40 -2.60
N TYR A 37 13.75 -28.79 -1.53
CA TYR A 37 12.94 -27.58 -1.64
C TYR A 37 13.84 -26.52 -2.27
N THR A 38 13.69 -26.37 -3.58
CA THR A 38 14.17 -25.20 -4.29
C THR A 38 13.21 -24.10 -3.87
N ASP A 39 13.59 -23.44 -2.79
CA ASP A 39 13.08 -22.15 -2.39
C ASP A 39 13.29 -21.22 -3.58
N THR A 40 12.26 -21.18 -4.44
CA THR A 40 12.18 -20.25 -5.55
C THR A 40 11.70 -18.96 -4.93
N THR A 41 12.54 -18.36 -4.09
CA THR A 41 12.47 -16.93 -3.84
C THR A 41 12.48 -16.31 -5.24
N PRO A 42 11.42 -15.57 -5.64
CA PRO A 42 11.49 -14.80 -6.85
C PRO A 42 12.61 -13.80 -6.62
N THR A 43 13.74 -14.07 -7.26
CA THR A 43 14.82 -13.10 -7.37
C THR A 43 14.19 -11.94 -8.13
N THR A 44 13.80 -10.90 -7.40
CA THR A 44 13.38 -9.59 -7.91
C THR A 44 14.58 -8.98 -8.61
N SER A 45 14.85 -9.50 -9.81
CA SER A 45 15.56 -8.80 -10.84
C SER A 45 14.70 -7.59 -11.16
N SER A 46 15.08 -6.48 -10.54
CA SER A 46 14.65 -5.11 -10.82
C SER A 46 14.89 -4.80 -12.30
N ARG A 47 14.05 -5.36 -13.17
CA ARG A 47 13.82 -4.81 -14.50
C ARG A 47 12.74 -3.77 -14.31
N HIS A 48 13.18 -2.52 -14.15
CA HIS A 48 12.35 -1.35 -14.44
C HIS A 48 11.94 -1.44 -15.91
N ASN A 49 10.89 -2.21 -16.19
CA ASN A 49 10.35 -2.36 -17.52
C ASN A 49 9.62 -1.06 -17.83
N ASP A 50 10.26 -0.19 -18.62
CA ASP A 50 9.58 0.91 -19.28
C ASP A 50 8.38 0.33 -20.03
N VAL A 51 7.19 0.66 -19.55
CA VAL A 51 5.98 -0.06 -19.90
C VAL A 51 5.67 0.17 -21.38
N GLY A 52 5.79 -0.89 -22.20
CA GLY A 52 5.63 -0.81 -23.67
C GLY A 52 4.24 -0.32 -24.10
N PHE A 53 4.06 0.05 -25.37
CA PHE A 53 2.86 0.73 -25.92
C PHE A 53 1.49 0.11 -25.52
N THR A 54 1.40 -1.21 -25.33
CA THR A 54 0.19 -1.91 -24.90
C THR A 54 -0.22 -1.64 -23.45
N SER A 55 0.70 -1.14 -22.63
CA SER A 55 0.42 -0.77 -21.24
C SER A 55 -0.23 0.60 -21.10
N LYS A 56 0.13 1.57 -21.96
CA LYS A 56 -0.37 2.95 -21.86
C LYS A 56 -1.88 2.99 -22.03
N GLN A 57 -2.39 2.23 -22.99
CA GLN A 57 -3.84 2.08 -23.18
C GLN A 57 -4.52 1.54 -21.92
N TYR A 58 -3.96 0.50 -21.28
CA TYR A 58 -4.50 -0.05 -20.04
C TYR A 58 -4.55 0.98 -18.91
N GLY A 59 -3.48 1.79 -18.75
CA GLY A 59 -3.47 2.89 -17.79
C GLY A 59 -4.53 3.95 -18.09
N GLU A 60 -4.71 4.32 -19.36
CA GLU A 60 -5.77 5.24 -19.79
C GLU A 60 -7.18 4.66 -19.54
N GLU A 61 -7.37 3.36 -19.71
CA GLU A 61 -8.62 2.66 -19.42
C GLU A 61 -8.95 2.62 -17.92
N ILE A 62 -7.95 2.46 -17.05
CA ILE A 62 -8.13 2.59 -15.59
C ILE A 62 -8.52 4.02 -15.21
N ILE A 63 -7.80 5.01 -15.74
CA ILE A 63 -8.05 6.43 -15.48
C ILE A 63 -9.47 6.82 -15.91
N SER A 64 -9.89 6.38 -17.10
CA SER A 64 -11.25 6.65 -17.61
C SER A 64 -12.34 5.77 -16.97
N GLY A 65 -11.96 4.77 -16.17
CA GLY A 65 -12.89 3.82 -15.54
C GLY A 65 -13.51 2.79 -16.47
N LYS A 66 -12.96 2.62 -17.68
CA LYS A 66 -13.33 1.53 -18.58
C LYS A 66 -12.91 0.16 -18.04
N VAL A 67 -11.82 0.13 -17.27
CA VAL A 67 -11.32 -1.07 -16.61
C VAL A 67 -11.23 -0.81 -15.10
N LYS A 68 -11.73 -1.76 -14.30
CA LYS A 68 -11.47 -1.82 -12.86
C LYS A 68 -10.11 -2.48 -12.66
N PRO A 69 -9.18 -1.87 -11.89
CA PRO A 69 -7.92 -2.53 -11.58
C PRO A 69 -8.17 -3.78 -10.74
N THR A 70 -7.40 -4.84 -10.98
CA THR A 70 -7.43 -6.10 -10.21
C THR A 70 -6.00 -6.56 -9.93
N ASP A 71 -5.85 -7.58 -9.08
CA ASP A 71 -4.55 -8.20 -8.76
C ASP A 71 -4.02 -8.98 -9.97
N ASN A 72 -3.40 -8.27 -10.91
CA ASN A 72 -2.84 -8.82 -12.13
C ASN A 72 -1.53 -8.12 -12.50
N GLU A 73 -0.76 -8.75 -13.40
CA GLU A 73 0.56 -8.26 -13.83
C GLU A 73 0.51 -6.84 -14.44
N GLN A 74 -0.55 -6.49 -15.17
CA GLN A 74 -0.68 -5.18 -15.81
C GLN A 74 -0.92 -4.07 -14.78
N THR A 75 -1.71 -4.34 -13.74
CA THR A 75 -1.92 -3.44 -12.60
C THR A 75 -0.59 -3.22 -11.87
N PHE A 76 0.12 -4.30 -11.53
CA PHE A 76 1.39 -4.19 -10.79
C PHE A 76 2.49 -3.52 -11.62
N ALA A 77 2.55 -3.75 -12.94
CA ALA A 77 3.48 -3.03 -13.82
C ALA A 77 3.27 -1.50 -13.79
N TRP A 78 2.03 -1.04 -13.63
CA TRP A 78 1.75 0.40 -13.47
C TRP A 78 2.15 0.93 -12.10
N LEU A 79 2.08 0.11 -11.05
CA LEU A 79 2.55 0.49 -9.72
C LEU A 79 4.08 0.49 -9.65
N ASP A 80 4.75 -0.48 -10.27
CA ASP A 80 6.22 -0.51 -10.45
C ASP A 80 6.72 0.77 -11.16
N SER A 81 5.92 1.29 -12.08
CA SER A 81 6.25 2.48 -12.86
C SER A 81 6.32 3.76 -12.04
N LEU A 82 5.82 3.76 -10.79
CA LEU A 82 6.07 4.83 -9.83
C LEU A 82 7.56 4.96 -9.48
N GLN A 83 8.34 3.89 -9.66
CA GLN A 83 9.79 3.87 -9.44
C GLN A 83 10.61 4.02 -10.73
N SER A 84 9.98 4.30 -11.87
CA SER A 84 10.69 4.49 -13.14
C SER A 84 11.70 5.64 -13.02
N GLU A 85 12.87 5.54 -13.65
CA GLU A 85 13.82 6.66 -13.74
C GLU A 85 13.26 7.83 -14.56
N ASN A 86 12.32 7.55 -15.47
CA ASN A 86 11.70 8.54 -16.34
C ASN A 86 10.58 9.31 -15.62
N PRO A 87 10.72 10.63 -15.39
CA PRO A 87 9.69 11.42 -14.70
C PRO A 87 8.35 11.47 -15.44
N ASN A 88 8.34 11.35 -16.77
CA ASN A 88 7.09 11.30 -17.53
C ASN A 88 6.34 9.99 -17.29
N THR A 89 7.07 8.88 -17.18
CA THR A 89 6.51 7.57 -16.84
C THR A 89 5.94 7.60 -15.42
N ARG A 90 6.70 8.11 -14.43
CA ARG A 90 6.21 8.26 -13.05
C ARG A 90 4.99 9.16 -12.94
N ASN A 91 4.98 10.31 -13.61
CA ASN A 91 3.83 11.21 -13.60
C ASN A 91 2.57 10.56 -14.19
N PHE A 92 2.71 9.78 -15.25
CA PHE A 92 1.59 9.02 -15.78
C PHE A 92 1.16 7.89 -14.83
N ALA A 93 2.10 7.14 -14.26
CA ALA A 93 1.85 6.11 -13.27
C ALA A 93 1.13 6.67 -12.02
N PHE A 94 1.49 7.87 -11.56
CA PHE A 94 0.82 8.54 -10.45
C PHE A 94 -0.66 8.84 -10.77
N ARG A 95 -0.98 9.24 -12.01
CA ARG A 95 -2.37 9.41 -12.45
C ARG A 95 -3.13 8.09 -12.46
N VAL A 96 -2.47 7.00 -12.82
CA VAL A 96 -3.04 5.66 -12.75
C VAL A 96 -3.28 5.26 -11.29
N TYR A 97 -2.30 5.44 -10.40
CA TYR A 97 -2.43 5.24 -8.95
C TYR A 97 -3.62 6.00 -8.36
N LYS A 98 -3.77 7.29 -8.68
CA LYS A 98 -4.90 8.13 -8.23
C LYS A 98 -6.24 7.53 -8.64
N ALA A 99 -6.33 6.96 -9.84
CA ALA A 99 -7.55 6.28 -10.30
C ALA A 99 -7.75 4.89 -9.66
N MET A 100 -6.68 4.23 -9.20
CA MET A 100 -6.73 2.94 -8.52
C MET A 100 -7.13 3.08 -7.05
N VAL A 101 -6.54 4.02 -6.31
CA VAL A 101 -6.70 4.14 -4.84
C VAL A 101 -8.16 4.34 -4.42
N VAL A 102 -8.98 4.96 -5.27
CA VAL A 102 -10.42 5.17 -5.02
C VAL A 102 -11.30 3.97 -5.44
N LYS A 103 -10.73 2.98 -6.13
CA LYS A 103 -11.45 1.81 -6.71
C LYS A 103 -10.95 0.46 -6.21
N SER A 104 -9.78 0.43 -5.56
CA SER A 104 -9.16 -0.79 -5.05
C SER A 104 -9.90 -1.30 -3.81
N ASP A 105 -10.04 -2.62 -3.72
CA ASP A 105 -10.60 -3.34 -2.59
C ASP A 105 -9.69 -4.52 -2.21
N GLY A 106 -9.80 -5.00 -0.96
CA GLY A 106 -9.13 -6.20 -0.47
C GLY A 106 -7.61 -6.21 -0.71
N ALA A 107 -7.12 -7.27 -1.34
CA ALA A 107 -5.69 -7.51 -1.57
C ALA A 107 -5.03 -6.43 -2.46
N LEU A 108 -5.77 -5.85 -3.41
CA LEU A 108 -5.22 -4.81 -4.27
C LEU A 108 -4.90 -3.54 -3.47
N SER A 109 -5.76 -3.16 -2.53
CA SER A 109 -5.50 -1.99 -1.68
C SER A 109 -4.23 -2.18 -0.85
N GLU A 110 -4.00 -3.38 -0.31
CA GLU A 110 -2.78 -3.68 0.46
C GLU A 110 -1.52 -3.55 -0.41
N ALA A 111 -1.54 -4.12 -1.62
CA ALA A 111 -0.40 -3.99 -2.53
C ALA A 111 -0.09 -2.52 -2.87
N ILE A 112 -1.13 -1.73 -3.17
CA ILE A 112 -1.00 -0.30 -3.51
C ILE A 112 -0.33 0.51 -2.39
N CYS A 113 -0.57 0.15 -1.12
CA CYS A 113 -0.02 0.84 0.05
C CYS A 113 1.51 0.87 0.05
N GLY A 114 2.15 -0.27 -0.21
CA GLY A 114 3.61 -0.36 -0.31
C GLY A 114 4.18 0.53 -1.41
N TYR A 115 3.61 0.46 -2.62
CA TYR A 115 4.09 1.24 -3.77
C TYR A 115 4.05 2.75 -3.55
N ILE A 116 2.98 3.27 -2.93
CA ILE A 116 2.88 4.71 -2.70
C ILE A 116 3.84 5.19 -1.61
N LYS A 117 4.07 4.37 -0.57
CA LYS A 117 5.08 4.64 0.46
C LYS A 117 6.49 4.62 -0.15
N ASP A 118 6.79 3.69 -1.04
CA ASP A 118 8.08 3.66 -1.72
C ASP A 118 8.26 4.85 -2.66
N TYR A 119 7.23 5.23 -3.41
CA TYR A 119 7.25 6.40 -4.28
C TYR A 119 7.57 7.68 -3.50
N PHE A 120 6.93 7.86 -2.35
CA PHE A 120 7.18 9.01 -1.47
C PHE A 120 8.62 9.03 -0.94
N SER A 121 9.18 7.88 -0.58
CA SER A 121 10.55 7.76 -0.07
C SER A 121 11.61 7.98 -1.15
N SER A 122 11.36 7.53 -2.38
CA SER A 122 12.29 7.60 -3.50
C SER A 122 12.24 8.95 -4.23
N HIS A 123 11.06 9.57 -4.32
CA HIS A 123 10.83 10.79 -5.10
C HIS A 123 10.07 11.85 -4.28
N PRO A 124 10.59 12.29 -3.11
CA PRO A 124 9.81 13.07 -2.15
C PRO A 124 9.30 14.40 -2.69
N LYS A 125 10.10 15.12 -3.49
CA LYS A 125 9.67 16.39 -4.09
C LYS A 125 8.51 16.19 -5.06
N GLU A 126 8.63 15.20 -5.94
CA GLU A 126 7.62 14.89 -6.95
C GLU A 126 6.33 14.39 -6.30
N PHE A 127 6.46 13.52 -5.29
CA PHE A 127 5.33 13.10 -4.46
C PHE A 127 4.61 14.31 -3.86
N LEU A 128 5.33 15.26 -3.24
CA LEU A 128 4.71 16.42 -2.60
C LEU A 128 4.02 17.35 -3.62
N ASP A 129 4.61 17.54 -4.80
CA ASP A 129 3.97 18.31 -5.86
C ASP A 129 2.70 17.63 -6.35
N ASN A 130 2.73 16.32 -6.55
CA ASN A 130 1.57 15.53 -6.93
C ASN A 130 0.51 15.52 -5.81
N TYR A 131 0.90 15.37 -4.55
CA TYR A 131 0.03 15.36 -3.37
C TYR A 131 -0.76 16.67 -3.23
N LYS A 132 -0.16 17.82 -3.54
CA LYS A 132 -0.86 19.12 -3.54
C LYS A 132 -2.04 19.17 -4.53
N THR A 133 -1.96 18.41 -5.62
CA THR A 133 -3.01 18.34 -6.66
C THR A 133 -4.16 17.41 -6.32
N LEU A 134 -4.00 16.59 -5.28
CA LEU A 134 -5.04 15.68 -4.80
C LEU A 134 -6.16 16.45 -4.10
N ASP A 135 -7.39 15.99 -4.28
CA ASP A 135 -8.52 16.45 -3.47
C ASP A 135 -8.46 15.85 -2.05
N ASN A 136 -9.39 16.28 -1.18
CA ASN A 136 -9.38 15.84 0.22
C ASN A 136 -9.61 14.34 0.40
N GLN A 137 -10.42 13.72 -0.46
CA GLN A 137 -10.69 12.29 -0.39
C GLN A 137 -9.44 11.52 -0.82
N GLU A 138 -8.83 11.91 -1.93
CA GLU A 138 -7.60 11.32 -2.44
C GLU A 138 -6.44 11.45 -1.44
N LYS A 139 -6.28 12.63 -0.81
CA LYS A 139 -5.29 12.85 0.25
C LYS A 139 -5.52 11.93 1.44
N ALA A 140 -6.77 11.79 1.89
CA ALA A 140 -7.12 10.92 2.99
C ALA A 140 -6.82 9.45 2.67
N SER A 141 -7.17 8.99 1.47
CA SER A 141 -6.89 7.63 1.00
C SER A 141 -5.38 7.38 0.88
N THR A 142 -4.61 8.32 0.31
CA THR A 142 -3.14 8.19 0.26
C THR A 142 -2.52 8.13 1.64
N GLN A 143 -2.96 8.98 2.59
CA GLN A 143 -2.48 8.94 3.96
C GLN A 143 -2.87 7.64 4.67
N GLU A 144 -4.07 7.14 4.46
CA GLU A 144 -4.52 5.87 5.02
C GLU A 144 -3.71 4.69 4.48
N SER A 145 -3.43 4.67 3.18
CA SER A 145 -2.53 3.68 2.56
C SER A 145 -1.14 3.70 3.19
N ILE A 146 -0.53 4.87 3.36
CA ILE A 146 0.79 4.97 3.97
C ILE A 146 0.75 4.61 5.45
N ALA A 147 -0.29 4.99 6.18
CA ALA A 147 -0.45 4.66 7.61
C ALA A 147 -0.56 3.15 7.80
N PHE A 148 -1.33 2.47 6.96
CA PHE A 148 -1.49 1.02 7.01
C PHE A 148 -0.14 0.28 6.96
N GLU A 149 0.81 0.76 6.14
CA GLU A 149 2.15 0.18 6.07
C GLU A 149 2.97 0.32 7.36
N PHE A 150 2.73 1.36 8.16
CA PHE A 150 3.38 1.52 9.46
C PHE A 150 2.66 0.74 10.56
N TYR A 151 1.35 0.60 10.45
CA TYR A 151 0.59 -0.31 11.31
C TYR A 151 1.05 -1.76 11.08
N ALA A 152 1.21 -2.16 9.82
CA ALA A 152 1.63 -3.50 9.44
C ALA A 152 3.11 -3.80 9.74
N SER A 153 3.97 -2.79 9.96
CA SER A 153 5.41 -3.00 10.23
C SER A 153 5.72 -3.49 11.65
N GLY A 154 4.78 -3.39 12.60
CA GLY A 154 4.89 -3.99 13.93
C GLY A 154 4.79 -2.99 15.08
N THR A 155 5.48 -3.29 16.19
CA THR A 155 5.13 -2.72 17.51
C THR A 155 5.69 -1.32 17.80
N ASP A 156 6.69 -0.84 17.05
CA ASP A 156 7.30 0.49 17.28
C ASP A 156 7.13 1.41 16.06
N TYR A 157 5.88 1.55 15.61
CA TYR A 157 5.54 2.37 14.45
C TYR A 157 6.00 3.84 14.60
N GLN A 158 6.09 4.36 15.83
CA GLN A 158 6.54 5.73 16.10
C GLN A 158 8.00 5.90 15.69
N LYS A 159 8.87 4.95 16.04
CA LYS A 159 10.26 4.95 15.61
C LYS A 159 10.37 4.82 14.09
N ASP A 160 9.66 3.87 13.49
CA ASP A 160 9.69 3.64 12.04
C ASP A 160 9.25 4.88 11.25
N LEU A 161 8.18 5.53 11.70
CA LEU A 161 7.64 6.74 11.10
C LEU A 161 8.64 7.90 11.23
N ASN A 162 9.27 8.07 12.40
CA ASN A 162 10.30 9.09 12.59
C ASN A 162 11.54 8.84 11.70
N GLU A 163 12.01 7.61 11.59
CA GLU A 163 13.12 7.24 10.72
C GLU A 163 12.79 7.47 9.24
N TYR A 164 11.58 7.11 8.82
CA TYR A 164 11.09 7.31 7.46
C TYR A 164 11.03 8.79 7.08
N PHE A 165 10.40 9.64 7.91
CA PHE A 165 10.32 11.08 7.62
C PHE A 165 11.67 11.77 7.72
N ARG A 166 12.58 11.32 8.60
CA ARG A 166 13.97 11.79 8.62
C ARG A 166 14.70 11.47 7.31
N SER A 167 14.50 10.27 6.76
CA SER A 167 15.06 9.88 5.46
C SER A 167 14.52 10.77 4.33
N ILE A 168 13.21 10.98 4.28
CA ILE A 168 12.56 11.86 3.29
C ILE A 168 13.12 13.28 3.33
N LYS A 169 13.20 13.88 4.52
CA LYS A 169 13.76 15.23 4.69
C LYS A 169 15.21 15.33 4.19
N THR A 170 16.00 14.29 4.46
CA THR A 170 17.40 14.23 4.01
C THR A 170 17.51 14.14 2.48
N ARG A 171 16.59 13.41 1.84
CA ARG A 171 16.56 13.23 0.37
C ARG A 171 15.94 14.41 -0.37
N CYS A 172 15.04 15.16 0.27
CA CYS A 172 14.37 16.29 -0.38
C CYS A 172 15.18 17.59 -0.33
N ASN A 173 16.36 17.59 -0.98
CA ASN A 173 17.27 18.74 -1.03
C ASN A 173 16.70 19.98 -1.75
N ILE A 174 15.65 19.81 -2.55
CA ILE A 174 14.95 20.87 -3.30
C ILE A 174 13.55 21.17 -2.74
N CYS A 175 13.19 20.62 -1.57
CA CYS A 175 11.93 20.96 -0.91
C CYS A 175 11.94 22.41 -0.41
N THR A 176 10.81 23.08 -0.58
CA THR A 176 10.53 24.42 -0.04
C THR A 176 10.10 24.35 1.43
N GLU A 177 10.00 25.50 2.11
CA GLU A 177 9.42 25.56 3.47
C GLU A 177 7.96 25.07 3.48
N ALA A 178 7.19 25.37 2.43
CA ALA A 178 5.84 24.86 2.27
C ALA A 178 5.80 23.33 2.14
N ASP A 179 6.76 22.75 1.41
CA ASP A 179 6.92 21.29 1.32
C ASP A 179 7.23 20.68 2.70
N MET A 180 8.11 21.31 3.48
CA MET A 180 8.44 20.84 4.83
C MET A 180 7.24 20.93 5.78
N SER A 181 6.39 21.95 5.65
CA SER A 181 5.15 22.05 6.41
C SER A 181 4.18 20.91 6.07
N ILE A 182 4.07 20.53 4.79
CA ILE A 182 3.26 19.38 4.37
C ILE A 182 3.83 18.09 4.95
N LEU A 183 5.16 17.92 4.97
CA LEU A 183 5.80 16.75 5.56
C LEU A 183 5.48 16.60 7.05
N GLU A 184 5.53 17.68 7.83
CA GLU A 184 5.17 17.60 9.26
C GLU A 184 3.70 17.29 9.47
N ASP A 185 2.81 17.93 8.71
CA ASP A 185 1.37 17.67 8.77
C ASP A 185 1.04 16.21 8.41
N MET A 186 1.65 15.69 7.35
CA MET A 186 1.55 14.29 6.97
C MET A 186 2.09 13.38 8.09
N ARG A 187 3.27 13.66 8.65
CA ARG A 187 3.87 12.88 9.74
C ARG A 187 2.90 12.74 10.92
N SER A 188 2.37 13.86 11.40
CA SER A 188 1.43 13.89 12.51
C SER A 188 0.10 13.20 12.18
N THR A 189 -0.40 13.36 10.95
CA THR A 189 -1.63 12.69 10.50
C THR A 189 -1.46 11.17 10.45
N LEU A 190 -0.33 10.70 9.93
CA LEU A 190 -0.02 9.27 9.85
C LEU A 190 0.15 8.68 11.26
N GLU A 191 0.84 9.38 12.16
CA GLU A 191 1.00 8.98 13.56
C GLU A 191 -0.37 8.80 14.25
N ALA A 192 -1.29 9.76 14.06
CA ALA A 192 -2.64 9.65 14.60
C ALA A 192 -3.45 8.50 13.99
N LYS A 193 -3.36 8.29 12.67
CA LYS A 193 -4.06 7.19 11.98
C LYS A 193 -3.57 5.82 12.45
N VAL A 194 -2.26 5.64 12.58
CA VAL A 194 -1.70 4.38 13.07
C VAL A 194 -2.11 4.15 14.53
N GLY A 195 -2.09 5.18 15.37
CA GLY A 195 -2.60 5.10 16.75
C GLY A 195 -4.03 4.57 16.83
N GLN A 196 -4.92 5.06 15.96
CA GLN A 196 -6.31 4.59 15.87
C GLN A 196 -6.46 3.13 15.40
N MET A 197 -5.48 2.58 14.68
CA MET A 197 -5.51 1.19 14.22
C MET A 197 -4.98 0.21 15.28
N VAL A 198 -4.25 0.71 16.27
CA VAL A 198 -3.67 -0.09 17.37
C VAL A 198 -4.63 -0.19 18.57
N GLU A 199 -5.48 0.82 18.77
CA GLU A 199 -6.50 0.87 19.84
C GLU A 199 -7.73 0.00 19.55
#